data_AF-A0A497A8F7-F1
#
_entry.id   AF-A0A497A8F7-F1
#
_cell.length_a   1.000
_cell.length_b   1.000
_cell.length_c   1.000
_cell.angle_alpha   90.00
_cell.angle_beta   90.00
_cell.angle_gamma   90.00
#
_symmetry.space_group_name_H-M   'P 1'
#
loop_
_entity.id
_entity.type
_entity.pdbx_description
1 polymer ?
#
loop_
_entity_poly.entity_id
_entity_poly.type
_entity_poly.pdbx_seq_one_letter_code
_entity_poly.pdbx_strand_id
1 'polypeptide(L)' 'MIKTTTRPEEKEQSNSNETKEITFKCKLCGKTKPLSQLRELKRFFPVIMACADCDEKMACSGKRIKWS' A
#
# COMPACT_ATOMS: atom_id res chain seq x y z
N MET A 1 -39.69 -4.56 16.32
CA MET A 1 -38.25 -4.66 16.65
C MET A 1 -37.49 -3.84 15.61
N ILE A 2 -36.70 -2.88 16.06
CA ILE A 2 -36.17 -1.78 15.24
C ILE A 2 -34.84 -2.13 14.56
N LYS A 3 -34.88 -1.96 13.23
CA LYS A 3 -33.88 -1.34 12.32
C LYS A 3 -32.50 -1.99 12.17
N THR A 4 -32.40 -2.73 11.07
CA THR A 4 -31.22 -3.00 10.25
C THR A 4 -30.33 -1.77 10.09
N THR A 5 -29.06 -1.87 10.49
CA THR A 5 -28.01 -0.90 10.16
C THR A 5 -27.12 -1.49 9.07
N THR A 6 -27.48 -1.23 7.82
CA THR A 6 -26.59 -1.44 6.69
C THR A 6 -25.63 -0.26 6.66
N ARG A 7 -24.35 -0.49 6.99
CA ARG A 7 -23.26 0.44 6.69
C ARG A 7 -22.77 0.15 5.26
N PRO A 8 -23.04 1.00 4.26
CA PRO A 8 -22.23 1.01 3.06
C PRO A 8 -20.88 1.65 3.42
N GLU A 9 -19.81 0.86 3.32
CA GLU A 9 -18.46 1.41 3.22
C GLU A 9 -18.38 2.27 1.96
N GLU A 10 -18.37 3.57 2.20
CA GLU A 10 -17.96 4.61 1.27
C GLU A 10 -16.54 4.28 0.77
N LYS A 11 -16.42 3.78 -0.45
CA LYS A 11 -15.18 3.91 -1.22
C LYS A 11 -15.45 4.87 -2.36
N GLU A 12 -15.00 6.09 -2.09
CA GLU A 12 -14.85 7.23 -2.94
C GLU A 12 -14.58 6.89 -4.43
N GLN A 13 -15.51 7.33 -5.27
CA GLN A 13 -15.24 8.32 -6.31
C GLN A 13 -13.96 8.14 -7.15
N SER A 14 -14.12 7.74 -8.42
CA SER A 14 -13.31 8.31 -9.50
C SER A 14 -14.06 8.22 -10.83
N ASN A 15 -14.86 9.26 -11.06
CA ASN A 15 -15.28 9.65 -12.39
C ASN A 15 -14.06 10.23 -13.14
N SER A 16 -14.01 9.96 -14.45
CA SER A 16 -13.33 10.79 -15.46
C SER A 16 -11.81 10.64 -15.66
N ASN A 17 -11.44 9.81 -16.66
CA ASN A 17 -10.78 10.25 -17.91
C ASN A 17 -9.63 11.27 -17.82
N GLU A 18 -8.73 11.10 -16.87
CA GLU A 18 -7.37 11.65 -16.89
C GLU A 18 -6.46 10.52 -16.43
N THR A 19 -5.31 10.35 -17.07
CA THR A 19 -4.23 9.49 -16.60
C THR A 19 -3.64 10.10 -15.32
N LYS A 20 -4.45 10.23 -14.26
CA LYS A 20 -4.04 10.66 -12.93
C LYS A 20 -3.18 9.53 -12.41
N GLU A 21 -1.88 9.74 -12.45
CA GLU A 21 -0.92 8.85 -11.84
C GLU A 21 -1.38 8.58 -10.40
N ILE A 22 -1.95 7.40 -10.18
CA ILE A 22 -2.57 7.08 -8.90
C ILE A 22 -1.43 6.98 -7.90
N THR A 23 -1.46 7.81 -6.86
CA THR A 23 -0.42 7.83 -5.82
C THR A 23 -0.97 7.38 -4.48
N PHE A 24 -0.10 6.92 -3.59
CA PHE A 24 -0.44 6.49 -2.24
C PHE A 24 0.62 6.99 -1.24
N LYS A 25 0.25 7.13 0.03
CA LYS A 25 1.19 7.47 1.11
C LYS A 25 1.74 6.20 1.76
N CYS A 26 3.06 6.01 1.70
CA CYS A 26 3.72 4.88 2.37
C CYS A 26 3.59 5.00 3.89
N LYS A 27 3.13 3.94 4.57
CA LYS A 27 3.02 3.92 6.04
C LYS A 27 4.36 3.83 6.77
N LEU A 28 5.43 3.40 6.08
CA LEU A 28 6.77 3.27 6.67
C LEU A 28 7.59 4.56 6.56
N CYS A 29 7.70 5.15 5.37
CA CYS A 29 8.50 6.36 5.16
C CYS A 29 7.67 7.66 5.12
N GLY A 30 6.33 7.57 5.08
CA GLY A 30 5.44 8.74 5.05
C GLY A 30 5.38 9.48 3.71
N LYS A 31 6.17 9.07 2.70
CA LYS A 31 6.23 9.73 1.39
C LYS A 31 5.06 9.29 0.49
N THR A 32 4.59 10.22 -0.34
CA THR A 32 3.65 9.93 -1.43
C THR A 32 4.43 9.32 -2.59
N LYS A 33 3.99 8.15 -3.07
CA LYS A 33 4.63 7.35 -4.11
C LYS A 33 3.59 6.92 -5.14
N PRO A 34 3.97 6.66 -6.40
CA PRO A 34 3.04 6.11 -7.39
C PRO A 34 2.61 4.70 -6.99
N LEU A 35 1.38 4.31 -7.35
CA LEU A 35 0.85 2.95 -7.09
C LEU A 35 1.74 1.85 -7.66
N SER A 36 2.52 2.13 -8.71
CA SER A 36 3.52 1.21 -9.25
C SER A 36 4.58 0.78 -8.23
N GLN A 37 4.79 1.59 -7.17
CA GLN A 37 5.70 1.27 -6.07
C GLN A 37 4.98 0.71 -4.82
N LEU A 38 3.66 0.51 -4.85
CA LEU A 38 2.90 -0.02 -3.73
C LEU A 38 3.24 -1.51 -3.48
N ARG A 39 3.53 -1.85 -2.23
CA ARG A 39 3.78 -3.21 -1.77
C ARG A 39 2.97 -3.53 -0.52
N GLU A 40 2.38 -4.71 -0.49
CA GLU A 40 1.68 -5.25 0.67
C GLU A 40 2.65 -6.05 1.55
N LEU A 41 2.89 -5.57 2.76
CA LEU A 41 3.73 -6.26 3.74
C LEU A 41 2.89 -7.23 4.57
N LYS A 42 2.72 -8.45 4.05
CA LYS A 42 1.98 -9.55 4.72
C LYS A 42 2.67 -10.09 5.98
N ARG A 43 3.89 -9.67 6.27
CA ARG A 43 4.66 -10.05 7.47
C ARG A 43 4.18 -9.33 8.74
N PHE A 44 3.42 -8.25 8.60
CA PHE A 44 2.85 -7.50 9.70
C PHE A 44 1.35 -7.76 9.81
N PHE A 45 0.82 -7.75 11.04
CA PHE A 45 -0.62 -7.82 11.28
C PHE A 45 -1.09 -6.55 12.03
N PRO A 46 -2.05 -5.79 11.49
CA PRO A 46 -2.67 -5.95 10.17
C PRO A 46 -1.67 -5.74 9.01
N VAL A 47 -2.01 -6.22 7.80
CA VAL A 47 -1.17 -6.04 6.60
C VAL A 47 -0.91 -4.56 6.38
N ILE A 48 0.36 -4.19 6.19
CA ILE A 48 0.77 -2.81 6.02
C ILE A 48 1.06 -2.52 4.56
N MET A 49 0.52 -1.41 4.05
CA MET A 49 0.88 -0.87 2.73
C MET A 49 2.15 -0.01 2.82
N ALA A 50 3.19 -0.43 2.12
CA ALA A 50 4.47 0.25 2.06
C ALA A 50 4.92 0.50 0.61
N CYS A 51 6.01 1.25 0.43
CA CYS A 51 6.63 1.39 -0.88
C CYS A 51 7.70 0.31 -1.09
N ALA A 52 7.99 -0.02 -2.35
CA ALA A 52 9.00 -1.02 -2.73
C ALA A 52 10.36 -0.79 -2.06
N ASP A 53 10.80 0.47 -1.93
CA ASP A 53 12.05 0.81 -1.24
C ASP A 53 12.06 0.34 0.23
N CYS A 54 10.93 0.48 0.93
CA CYS A 54 10.81 0.09 2.32
C CYS A 54 10.62 -1.42 2.46
N ASP A 55 9.87 -2.06 1.54
CA ASP A 55 9.77 -3.51 1.46
C ASP A 55 11.16 -4.14 1.25
N GLU A 56 11.95 -3.61 0.31
CA GLU A 56 13.30 -4.12 0.05
C GLU A 56 14.24 -3.94 1.24
N LYS A 57 14.22 -2.77 1.91
CA LYS A 57 15.00 -2.54 3.13
C LYS A 57 14.64 -3.53 4.23
N MET A 58 13.34 -3.85 4.38
CA MET A 58 12.85 -4.82 5.36
C MET A 58 13.09 -6.28 4.93
N ALA A 59 13.21 -6.56 3.63
CA ALA A 59 13.49 -7.88 3.09
C ALA A 59 14.98 -8.24 3.13
N CYS A 60 15.87 -7.24 3.13
CA CYS A 60 17.34 -7.40 3.07
C CYS A 60 18.02 -7.78 4.40
N SER A 61 17.34 -8.43 5.34
CA SER A 61 18.01 -9.12 6.46
C SER A 61 18.65 -10.46 6.05
N GLY A 62 18.65 -10.82 4.75
CA GLY A 62 19.17 -12.10 4.28
C GLY A 62 19.62 -12.17 2.81
N LYS A 63 19.92 -11.05 2.13
CA LYS A 63 20.52 -11.13 0.78
C LYS A 63 21.99 -11.53 0.90
N ARG A 64 22.21 -12.83 0.80
CA ARG A 64 23.46 -13.51 0.45
C ARG A 64 24.19 -12.69 -0.61
N ILE A 65 25.35 -12.18 -0.19
CA ILE A 65 26.49 -11.66 -0.95
C ILE A 65 26.52 -12.12 -2.42
N LYS A 66 26.64 -11.11 -3.29
CA LYS A 66 26.83 -11.14 -4.75
C LYS A 66 28.01 -12.05 -5.15
N TRP A 67 27.81 -12.94 -6.12
CA TRP A 67 28.90 -13.53 -6.92
C TRP A 67 29.08 -12.70 -8.19
N SER A 68 30.27 -12.14 -8.38
CA SER A 68 30.91 -11.78 -9.66
C SER A 68 32.39 -11.66 -9.41
#